data_AF-A0A2V5XGR4-F1
#
_entry.id   AF-A0A2V5XGR4-F1
#
_cell.length_a   1.000
_cell.length_b   1.000
_cell.length_c   1.000
_cell.angle_alpha   90.00
_cell.angle_beta   90.00
_cell.angle_gamma   90.00
#
_symmetry.space_group_name_H-M   'P 1'
#
loop_
_entity.id
_entity.type
_entity.pdbx_description
1 polymer ?
#
loop_
_entity_poly.entity_id
_entity_poly.type
_entity_poly.pdbx_seq_one_letter_code
_entity_poly.pdbx_strand_id
1 'polypeptide(L)'
;MNWKTFKVFLRSLRLPVIALLGGLLVSAFALDDPEPAKPAAANQEARGEQPQIRDGLSQLREENAKLKEENAQLRKENQQLRRLLAEKVEGNVTSTTVTNSVSSVQTNQAITEAEGQLTHWFTTSSGKRHNNRCRYFKTTEGRLCSPDEGKPCKLCGG
;
A
#
# COMPACT_ATOMS: atom_id res chain seq x y z
N MET A 1 27.13 46.19 -71.91
CA MET A 1 25.86 46.47 -71.20
C MET A 1 26.17 46.96 -69.79
N ASN A 2 25.51 48.03 -69.35
CA ASN A 2 25.87 48.82 -68.16
C ASN A 2 25.43 48.12 -66.85
N TRP A 3 26.37 47.90 -65.91
CA TRP A 3 26.13 47.26 -64.61
C TRP A 3 24.95 47.87 -63.81
N LYS A 4 24.65 49.15 -64.04
CA LYS A 4 23.55 49.86 -63.39
C LYS A 4 22.17 49.32 -63.81
N THR A 5 21.99 48.87 -65.05
CA THR A 5 20.70 48.33 -65.52
C THR A 5 20.47 46.89 -65.04
N PHE A 6 21.53 46.11 -64.81
CA PHE A 6 21.44 44.75 -64.30
C PHE A 6 21.00 44.69 -62.81
N LYS A 7 21.47 45.65 -61.99
CA LYS A 7 21.05 45.77 -60.58
C LYS A 7 19.58 46.16 -60.42
N VAL A 8 19.03 46.98 -61.32
CA VAL A 8 17.60 47.35 -61.33
C VAL A 8 16.74 46.15 -61.71
N PHE A 9 17.19 45.35 -62.68
CA PHE A 9 16.50 44.13 -63.11
C PHE A 9 16.42 43.07 -62.00
N LEU A 10 17.51 42.85 -61.25
CA LEU A 10 17.52 41.93 -60.10
C LEU A 10 16.67 42.43 -58.91
N ARG A 11 16.41 43.73 -58.80
CA ARG A 11 15.56 44.31 -57.74
C ARG A 11 14.08 44.17 -58.09
N SER A 12 13.72 44.31 -59.38
CA SER A 12 12.36 44.09 -59.89
C SER A 12 11.95 42.62 -59.97
N LEU A 13 12.90 41.68 -60.08
CA LEU A 13 12.60 40.24 -60.12
C LEU A 13 12.44 39.62 -58.71
N ARG A 14 13.03 40.23 -57.67
CA ARG A 14 12.89 39.76 -56.28
C ARG A 14 11.50 39.99 -55.68
N LEU A 15 10.83 41.08 -56.03
CA LEU A 15 9.49 41.41 -55.53
C LEU A 15 8.40 40.40 -55.95
N PRO A 16 8.25 40.02 -57.24
CA PRO A 16 7.22 39.08 -57.66
C PRO A 16 7.52 37.62 -57.26
N VAL A 17 8.79 37.23 -57.15
CA VAL A 17 9.17 35.86 -56.70
C VAL A 17 8.91 35.65 -55.21
N ILE A 18 9.11 36.68 -54.38
CA ILE A 18 8.77 36.63 -52.95
C ILE A 18 7.24 36.63 -52.75
N ALA A 19 6.48 37.34 -53.59
CA ALA A 19 5.01 37.32 -53.55
C ALA A 19 4.43 35.97 -54.02
N LEU A 20 5.05 35.31 -55.01
CA LEU A 20 4.64 33.98 -55.46
C LEU A 20 5.01 32.87 -54.46
N LEU A 21 6.20 32.92 -53.86
CA LEU A 21 6.61 31.96 -52.81
C LEU A 21 5.88 32.19 -51.48
N GLY A 22 5.61 33.45 -51.12
CA GLY A 22 4.78 33.80 -49.96
C GLY A 22 3.30 33.45 -50.16
N GLY A 23 2.78 33.58 -51.38
CA GLY A 23 1.41 33.20 -51.74
C GLY A 23 1.19 31.68 -51.72
N LEU A 24 2.18 30.88 -52.14
CA LEU A 24 2.12 29.42 -52.12
C LEU A 24 2.30 28.82 -50.72
N LEU A 25 2.97 29.54 -49.81
CA LEU A 25 3.06 29.16 -48.38
C LEU A 25 1.80 29.54 -47.57
N VAL A 26 1.02 30.54 -48.01
CA VAL A 26 -0.22 30.95 -47.33
C VAL A 26 -1.45 30.18 -47.83
N SER A 27 -1.42 29.61 -49.03
CA SER A 27 -2.55 28.82 -49.58
C SER A 27 -2.52 27.32 -49.25
N ALA A 28 -1.55 26.86 -48.44
CA ALA A 28 -1.54 25.52 -47.86
C ALA A 28 -2.06 25.45 -46.40
N PHE A 29 -2.47 26.59 -45.82
CA PHE A 29 -2.97 26.68 -44.44
C PHE A 29 -4.31 27.40 -44.35
N ALA A 30 -5.26 27.06 -45.23
CA ALA A 30 -6.64 27.48 -45.07
C ALA A 30 -7.58 26.29 -45.30
N LEU A 31 -8.40 26.02 -44.27
CA LEU A 31 -9.45 25.00 -44.16
C LEU A 31 -9.01 23.58 -43.78
N ASP A 32 -8.28 23.48 -42.68
CA ASP A 32 -8.71 22.54 -41.64
C ASP A 32 -9.20 23.45 -40.51
N ASP A 33 -10.52 23.67 -40.41
CA ASP A 33 -11.09 24.30 -39.22
C ASP A 33 -10.82 23.32 -38.07
N PRO A 34 -9.99 23.64 -37.06
CA PRO A 34 -9.93 22.80 -35.89
C PRO A 34 -11.30 22.91 -35.22
N GLU A 35 -12.09 21.86 -35.38
CA GLU A 35 -13.27 21.58 -34.54
C GLU A 35 -12.93 22.01 -33.11
N PRO A 36 -13.78 22.82 -32.43
CA PRO A 36 -13.46 23.31 -31.09
C PRO A 36 -13.25 22.08 -30.20
N ALA A 37 -11.99 21.81 -29.89
CA ALA A 37 -11.61 20.61 -29.20
C ALA A 37 -12.45 20.49 -27.92
N LYS A 38 -13.16 19.37 -27.76
CA LYS A 38 -13.64 18.90 -26.46
C LYS A 38 -12.50 18.17 -25.73
N PRO A 39 -11.63 18.86 -24.96
CA PRO A 39 -10.93 18.19 -23.85
C PRO A 39 -10.99 18.98 -22.55
N ALA A 40 -11.97 19.88 -22.36
CA ALA A 40 -12.07 20.67 -21.13
C ALA A 40 -12.63 19.88 -19.94
N ALA A 41 -13.65 19.05 -20.14
CA ALA A 41 -14.36 18.38 -19.02
C ALA A 41 -13.49 17.32 -18.32
N ALA A 42 -12.87 16.40 -19.07
CA ALA A 42 -12.03 15.33 -18.49
C ALA A 42 -10.76 15.87 -17.80
N ASN A 43 -10.19 16.98 -18.31
CA ASN A 43 -9.02 17.63 -17.71
C ASN A 43 -9.41 18.47 -16.47
N GLN A 44 -10.64 18.98 -16.41
CA GLN A 44 -11.15 19.67 -15.23
C GLN A 44 -11.42 18.71 -14.05
N GLU A 45 -11.96 17.53 -14.33
CA GLU A 45 -12.25 16.50 -13.32
C GLU A 45 -10.93 15.95 -12.72
N ALA A 46 -9.96 15.60 -13.56
CA ALA A 46 -8.61 15.21 -13.12
C ALA A 46 -7.91 16.30 -12.27
N ARG A 47 -8.19 17.59 -12.54
CA ARG A 47 -7.64 18.71 -11.77
C ARG A 47 -8.30 18.89 -10.41
N GLY A 48 -9.54 18.42 -10.25
CA GLY A 48 -10.25 18.37 -8.97
C GLY A 48 -9.84 17.19 -8.09
N GLU A 49 -9.48 16.06 -8.69
CA GLU A 49 -9.03 14.86 -7.96
C GLU A 49 -7.60 15.00 -7.41
N GLN A 50 -6.70 15.68 -8.13
CA GLN A 50 -5.32 15.90 -7.68
C GLN A 50 -5.17 16.54 -6.28
N PRO A 51 -5.86 17.63 -5.94
CA PRO A 51 -5.77 18.20 -4.59
C PRO A 51 -6.33 17.24 -3.53
N GLN A 52 -7.42 16.52 -3.82
CA GLN A 52 -7.99 15.56 -2.88
C GLN A 52 -7.05 14.38 -2.60
N ILE A 53 -6.37 13.87 -3.64
CA ILE A 53 -5.33 12.83 -3.49
C ILE A 53 -4.15 13.36 -2.67
N ARG A 54 -3.71 14.60 -2.93
CA ARG A 54 -2.63 15.24 -2.17
C ARG A 54 -2.99 15.39 -0.69
N ASP A 55 -4.21 15.83 -0.39
CA ASP A 55 -4.68 16.02 0.98
C ASP A 55 -4.80 14.67 1.70
N GLY A 56 -5.34 13.65 1.03
CA GLY A 56 -5.37 12.28 1.55
C GLY A 56 -3.98 11.72 1.83
N LEU A 57 -3.00 11.96 0.96
CA LEU A 57 -1.60 11.57 1.20
C LEU A 57 -0.97 12.31 2.39
N SER A 58 -1.35 13.57 2.61
CA SER A 58 -0.88 14.35 3.75
C SER A 58 -1.44 13.79 5.07
N GLN A 59 -2.75 13.55 5.11
CA GLN A 59 -3.42 12.96 6.28
C GLN A 59 -2.84 11.58 6.60
N LEU A 60 -2.69 10.72 5.59
CA LEU A 60 -2.18 9.36 5.79
C LEU A 60 -0.73 9.37 6.30
N ARG A 61 0.09 10.35 5.90
CA ARG A 61 1.45 10.51 6.43
C ARG A 61 1.44 10.95 7.90
N GLU A 62 0.54 11.85 8.26
CA GLU A 62 0.38 12.32 9.64
C GLU A 62 -0.09 11.18 10.56
N GLU A 63 -1.12 10.43 10.15
CA GLU A 63 -1.59 9.26 10.88
C GLU A 63 -0.48 8.21 11.05
N ASN A 64 0.29 7.94 9.98
CA ASN A 64 1.44 7.04 10.07
C ASN A 64 2.52 7.54 11.03
N ALA A 65 2.77 8.85 11.09
CA ALA A 65 3.71 9.42 12.04
C ALA A 65 3.23 9.22 13.48
N LYS A 66 1.95 9.52 13.75
CA LYS A 66 1.33 9.33 15.06
C LYS A 66 1.32 7.86 15.49
N LEU A 67 0.90 6.94 14.63
CA LEU A 67 0.89 5.50 14.92
C LEU A 67 2.30 4.94 15.18
N LYS A 68 3.33 5.48 14.53
CA LYS A 68 4.72 5.11 14.81
C LYS A 68 5.16 5.56 16.19
N GLU A 69 4.77 6.75 16.61
CA GLU A 69 5.05 7.27 17.95
C GLU A 69 4.34 6.45 19.04
N GLU A 70 3.05 6.19 18.88
CA GLU A 70 2.27 5.34 19.80
C GLU A 70 2.87 3.93 19.91
N ASN A 71 3.26 3.31 18.78
CA ASN A 71 3.93 2.01 18.80
C ASN A 71 5.29 2.05 19.51
N ALA A 72 6.06 3.12 19.32
CA ALA A 72 7.34 3.29 20.01
C ALA A 72 7.13 3.42 21.54
N GLN A 73 6.08 4.11 21.97
CA GLN A 73 5.71 4.24 23.37
C GLN A 73 5.23 2.92 23.96
N LEU A 74 4.29 2.22 23.31
CA LEU A 74 3.79 0.92 23.76
C LEU A 74 4.90 -0.13 23.86
N ARG A 75 5.91 -0.07 22.98
CA ARG A 75 7.09 -0.95 23.08
C ARG A 75 7.92 -0.67 24.32
N LYS A 76 8.12 0.61 24.68
CA LYS A 76 8.83 1.00 25.91
C LYS A 76 8.06 0.52 27.16
N GLU A 77 6.75 0.74 27.20
CA GLU A 77 5.91 0.30 28.31
C GLU A 77 5.91 -1.23 28.43
N ASN A 78 5.77 -1.97 27.32
CA ASN A 78 5.88 -3.43 27.34
C ASN A 78 7.25 -3.92 27.82
N GLN A 79 8.33 -3.25 27.42
CA GLN A 79 9.68 -3.59 27.89
C GLN A 79 9.82 -3.34 29.40
N GLN A 80 9.26 -2.24 29.92
CA GLN A 80 9.25 -1.94 31.35
C GLN A 80 8.43 -2.97 32.15
N LEU A 81 7.24 -3.31 31.69
CA LEU A 81 6.40 -4.32 32.33
C LEU A 81 7.11 -5.68 32.37
N ARG A 82 7.76 -6.10 31.29
CA ARG A 82 8.57 -7.33 31.28
C ARG A 82 9.70 -7.29 32.30
N ARG A 83 10.34 -6.13 32.49
CA ARG A 83 11.40 -5.96 33.49
C ARG A 83 10.85 -6.04 34.91
N LEU A 84 9.73 -5.37 35.20
CA LEU A 84 9.07 -5.41 36.51
C LEU A 84 8.57 -6.82 36.85
N LEU A 85 8.04 -7.54 35.86
CA LEU A 85 7.63 -8.93 36.05
C LEU A 85 8.84 -9.84 36.31
N ALA A 86 9.96 -9.66 35.62
CA ALA A 86 11.18 -10.39 35.89
C ALA A 86 11.70 -10.14 37.32
N GLU A 87 11.74 -8.88 37.76
CA GLU A 87 12.13 -8.49 39.12
C GLU A 87 11.19 -9.10 40.20
N LYS A 88 9.88 -9.07 39.95
CA LYS A 88 8.89 -9.67 40.86
C LYS A 88 9.03 -11.20 40.94
N VAL A 89 9.42 -11.85 39.84
CA VAL A 89 9.69 -13.30 39.81
C VAL A 89 10.96 -13.62 40.60
N GLU A 90 12.04 -12.87 40.40
CA GLU A 90 13.30 -13.07 41.12
C GLU A 90 13.17 -12.80 42.63
N GLY A 91 12.36 -11.82 43.03
CA GLY A 91 12.04 -11.57 44.45
C GLY A 91 11.21 -12.66 45.13
N ASN A 92 10.54 -13.53 44.37
CA ASN A 92 9.71 -14.63 44.92
C ASN A 92 10.44 -16.00 44.90
N VAL A 93 11.55 -16.14 44.16
CA VAL A 93 12.27 -17.42 43.99
C VAL A 93 13.21 -17.72 45.16
N THR A 94 13.71 -16.71 45.89
CA THR A 94 14.72 -16.93 46.96
C THR A 94 14.16 -17.52 48.26
N SER A 95 12.82 -17.65 48.43
CA SER A 95 12.21 -18.22 49.64
C SER A 95 11.75 -19.68 49.54
N THR A 96 11.89 -20.35 48.39
CA THR A 96 11.37 -21.73 48.24
C THR A 96 12.36 -22.64 47.50
N THR A 97 13.42 -23.06 48.18
CA THR A 97 14.18 -24.25 47.76
C THR A 97 14.64 -25.03 48.99
N VAL A 98 13.69 -25.68 49.67
CA VAL A 98 13.95 -26.85 50.51
C VAL A 98 12.87 -27.91 50.22
N THR A 99 13.35 -29.11 49.89
CA THR A 99 12.69 -30.43 49.88
C THR A 99 11.66 -30.80 48.80
N ASN A 100 12.13 -31.69 47.92
CA ASN A 100 11.55 -32.98 47.50
C ASN A 100 10.13 -33.10 46.89
N SER A 101 10.15 -33.75 45.73
CA SER A 101 9.23 -34.81 45.23
C SER A 101 7.87 -34.44 44.63
N VAL A 102 7.76 -34.84 43.34
CA VAL A 102 6.62 -35.34 42.54
C VAL A 102 5.27 -34.61 42.56
N SER A 103 4.85 -34.24 41.32
CA SER A 103 3.50 -34.17 40.76
C SER A 103 2.38 -33.53 41.59
N SER A 104 1.90 -32.35 41.16
CA SER A 104 0.61 -32.19 40.47
C SER A 104 0.15 -30.72 40.42
N VAL A 105 -0.17 -30.27 39.20
CA VAL A 105 -1.38 -29.51 38.82
C VAL A 105 -1.69 -28.15 39.48
N GLN A 106 -1.53 -27.10 38.64
CA GLN A 106 -2.32 -25.86 38.44
C GLN A 106 -2.49 -24.90 39.65
N THR A 107 -2.48 -23.57 39.49
CA THR A 107 -3.27 -22.80 38.52
C THR A 107 -2.81 -21.33 38.48
N ASN A 108 -3.07 -20.68 37.34
CA ASN A 108 -3.20 -19.23 37.07
C ASN A 108 -2.09 -18.60 36.22
N GLN A 109 -2.06 -18.96 34.94
CA GLN A 109 -1.44 -18.16 33.87
C GLN A 109 -2.44 -17.97 32.74
N ALA A 110 -3.12 -16.82 32.75
CA ALA A 110 -3.78 -16.30 31.58
C ALA A 110 -2.73 -15.57 30.71
N ILE A 111 -2.79 -15.82 29.40
CA ILE A 111 -2.02 -15.15 28.33
C ILE A 111 -0.59 -15.69 28.13
N THR A 112 -0.39 -17.00 28.14
CA THR A 112 0.68 -17.68 27.36
C THR A 112 0.30 -19.13 27.04
N GLU A 113 -0.96 -19.39 26.64
CA GLU A 113 -1.48 -20.77 26.40
C GLU A 113 -2.17 -20.93 25.02
N ALA A 114 -1.82 -20.11 24.02
CA ALA A 114 -2.34 -20.26 22.64
C ALA A 114 -1.26 -20.65 21.61
N GLU A 115 -0.04 -20.97 22.06
CA GLU A 115 1.05 -21.48 21.20
C GLU A 115 1.23 -23.01 21.37
N GLY A 116 0.48 -23.63 22.29
CA GLY A 116 0.44 -25.07 22.47
C GLY A 116 -0.41 -25.74 21.41
N GLN A 117 0.14 -25.92 20.20
CA GLN A 117 -0.41 -26.67 19.06
C GLN A 117 -1.49 -25.97 18.21
N LEU A 118 -1.16 -24.79 17.68
CA LEU A 118 -1.82 -24.25 16.48
C LEU A 118 -1.49 -25.12 15.24
N THR A 119 -2.11 -26.30 15.18
CA THR A 119 -1.84 -27.36 14.18
C THR A 119 -2.88 -27.39 13.07
N HIS A 120 -4.04 -26.78 13.30
CA HIS A 120 -5.16 -26.77 12.39
C HIS A 120 -5.20 -25.42 11.63
N TRP A 121 -5.75 -25.41 10.43
CA TRP A 121 -5.96 -24.22 9.61
C TRP A 121 -7.42 -23.80 9.66
N PHE A 122 -7.67 -22.55 10.02
CA PHE A 122 -8.99 -21.95 10.03
C PHE A 122 -9.17 -21.03 8.82
N THR A 123 -10.12 -21.35 7.96
CA THR A 123 -10.47 -20.53 6.81
C THR A 123 -11.42 -19.40 7.22
N THR A 124 -10.98 -18.14 7.14
CA THR A 124 -11.74 -16.97 7.62
C THR A 124 -13.05 -16.78 6.86
N SER A 125 -13.06 -17.05 5.55
CA SER A 125 -14.25 -16.84 4.70
C SER A 125 -15.38 -17.86 4.93
N SER A 126 -15.05 -19.08 5.36
CA SER A 126 -16.03 -20.17 5.55
C SER A 126 -16.24 -20.58 7.01
N GLY A 127 -15.40 -20.08 7.92
CA GLY A 127 -15.44 -20.42 9.34
C GLY A 127 -15.13 -21.89 9.64
N LYS A 128 -14.41 -22.57 8.74
CA LYS A 128 -14.11 -24.00 8.82
C LYS A 128 -12.67 -24.26 9.24
N ARG A 129 -12.50 -25.27 10.10
CA ARG A 129 -11.22 -25.82 10.55
C ARG A 129 -10.81 -27.01 9.70
N HIS A 130 -9.52 -27.10 9.40
CA HIS A 130 -8.89 -28.14 8.60
C HIS A 130 -7.60 -28.64 9.28
N ASN A 131 -7.40 -29.95 9.43
CA ASN A 131 -6.09 -30.51 9.77
C ASN A 131 -5.12 -30.50 8.57
N ASN A 132 -3.85 -30.76 8.86
CA ASN A 132 -2.75 -30.82 7.90
C ASN A 132 -2.90 -31.87 6.78
N ARG A 133 -3.83 -32.82 6.91
CA ARG A 133 -4.16 -33.83 5.89
C ARG A 133 -5.28 -33.39 4.96
N CYS A 134 -5.94 -32.27 5.26
CA CYS A 134 -7.02 -31.74 4.44
C CYS A 134 -6.48 -31.06 3.18
N ARG A 135 -7.14 -31.28 2.03
CA ARG A 135 -6.87 -30.57 0.78
C ARG A 135 -6.94 -29.04 0.92
N TYR A 136 -7.74 -28.54 1.87
CA TYR A 136 -7.97 -27.10 2.08
C TYR A 136 -7.07 -26.48 3.17
N PHE A 137 -6.08 -27.22 3.66
CA PHE A 137 -5.13 -26.73 4.66
C PHE A 137 -4.17 -25.72 4.03
N LYS A 138 -4.14 -24.47 4.54
CA LYS A 138 -3.26 -23.39 4.04
C LYS A 138 -3.44 -23.02 2.56
N THR A 139 -4.53 -23.43 1.92
CA THR A 139 -4.81 -23.08 0.52
C THR A 139 -5.71 -21.85 0.36
N THR A 140 -6.47 -21.54 1.41
CA THR A 140 -7.47 -20.46 1.46
C THR A 140 -7.08 -19.45 2.51
N GLU A 141 -7.50 -18.19 2.33
CA GLU A 141 -7.28 -17.11 3.31
C GLU A 141 -7.75 -17.53 4.71
N GLY A 142 -6.82 -17.44 5.68
CA GLY A 142 -7.01 -18.06 6.98
C GLY A 142 -5.84 -17.86 7.93
N ARG A 143 -5.93 -18.53 9.08
CA ARG A 143 -4.89 -18.54 10.12
C ARG A 143 -4.74 -19.92 10.72
N LEU A 144 -3.60 -20.18 11.36
CA LEU A 144 -3.47 -21.35 12.22
C LEU A 144 -4.37 -21.20 13.45
N CYS A 145 -4.99 -22.29 13.87
CA CYS A 145 -5.99 -22.32 14.93
C CYS A 145 -5.81 -23.56 15.82
N SER A 146 -6.42 -23.49 17.00
CA SER A 146 -6.46 -24.61 17.94
C SER A 146 -7.47 -25.69 17.50
N PRO A 147 -7.34 -26.92 18.01
CA PRO A 147 -8.29 -28.02 17.73
C PRO A 147 -9.74 -27.73 18.14
N ASP A 148 -9.98 -26.72 18.99
CA ASP A 148 -11.32 -26.36 19.47
C ASP A 148 -11.92 -25.12 18.76
N GLU A 149 -11.19 -24.51 17.83
CA GLU A 149 -11.63 -23.28 17.16
C GLU A 149 -12.49 -23.58 15.92
N GLY A 150 -13.64 -22.92 15.81
CA GLY A 150 -14.47 -22.93 14.60
C GLY A 150 -15.26 -24.21 14.34
N LYS A 151 -15.86 -24.31 13.14
CA LYS A 151 -16.62 -25.51 12.73
C LYS A 151 -15.67 -26.54 12.08
N PRO A 152 -15.72 -27.83 12.47
CA PRO A 152 -14.88 -28.84 11.84
C PRO A 152 -15.26 -29.04 10.37
N CYS A 153 -14.27 -29.26 9.51
CA CYS A 153 -14.51 -29.60 8.12
C CYS A 153 -15.16 -30.99 8.02
N LYS A 154 -16.24 -31.11 7.24
CA LYS A 154 -16.93 -32.40 7.02
C LYS A 154 -16.07 -33.46 6.33
N LEU A 155 -15.01 -33.05 5.61
CA LEU A 155 -14.14 -33.97 4.86
C LEU A 155 -12.99 -34.51 5.72
N CYS A 156 -12.42 -33.70 6.61
CA CYS A 156 -11.25 -34.08 7.40
C CYS A 156 -11.49 -34.12 8.91
N GLY A 157 -12.69 -33.76 9.39
CA GLY A 157 -13.02 -33.74 10.81
C GLY A 157 -12.57 -32.48 11.56
N GLY A 158 -11.91 -31.55 10.86
CA GLY A 158 -11.27 -30.40 11.50
C GLY A 158 -9.98 -30.82 12.15
#